data_AF-A0A959NT45-F1
#
_entry.id   AF-A0A959NT45-F1
#
_cell.length_a   1.000
_cell.length_b   1.000
_cell.length_c   1.000
_cell.angle_alpha   90.00
_cell.angle_beta   90.00
_cell.angle_gamma   90.00
#
_symmetry.space_group_name_H-M   'P 1'
#
loop_
_entity.id
_entity.type
_entity.pdbx_description
1 polymer ?
#
loop_
_entity_poly.entity_id
_entity_poly.type
_entity_poly.pdbx_seq_one_letter_code
_entity_poly.pdbx_strand_id
1 'polypeptide(L)'
;MKKILLFTFCIISSLIFAQEEQFTLEDVVFNSYTKLAPKTLKQLDWIPNTDFVSYIENDTTLIQQNSEDGEKEVLLNLNEINALLDTEVVGNKLRSFPIIKWIDENKFTFWKDNFLIMFNVNNRFSKISNLILDNAKNVETAPNNIYTAFTLENNLFAAIDNSTIIKITDETNENIVSGQRVSRSEFGIKDGIFWSPKSNI
;
A
#
# COMPACT_ATOMS: atom_id res chain seq x y z
N MET A 1 -0.64 40.72 -52.33
CA MET A 1 -0.49 40.34 -50.91
C MET A 1 -1.21 39.03 -50.57
N LYS A 2 -2.53 38.87 -50.81
CA LYS A 2 -3.27 37.61 -50.54
C LYS A 2 -2.66 36.34 -51.19
N LYS A 3 -2.19 36.41 -52.45
CA LYS A 3 -1.58 35.26 -53.15
C LYS A 3 -0.20 34.88 -52.61
N ILE A 4 0.58 35.85 -52.13
CA ILE A 4 1.87 35.61 -51.48
C ILE A 4 1.62 34.95 -50.12
N LEU A 5 0.66 35.47 -49.34
CA LEU A 5 0.28 34.90 -48.05
C LEU A 5 -0.17 33.43 -48.16
N LEU A 6 -0.95 33.10 -49.20
CA LEU A 6 -1.42 31.74 -49.47
C LEU A 6 -0.26 30.80 -49.86
N PHE A 7 0.69 31.29 -50.65
CA PHE A 7 1.86 30.51 -51.07
C PHE A 7 2.80 30.24 -49.88
N THR A 8 3.01 31.23 -49.01
CA THR A 8 3.78 31.05 -47.77
C THR A 8 3.09 30.06 -46.82
N PHE A 9 1.75 30.11 -46.73
CA PHE A 9 0.97 29.17 -45.91
C PHE A 9 1.09 27.72 -46.41
N CYS A 10 1.05 27.48 -47.72
CA CYS A 10 1.26 26.14 -48.30
C CYS A 10 2.67 25.59 -48.01
N ILE A 11 3.71 26.42 -48.11
CA ILE A 11 5.10 25.98 -47.83
C ILE A 11 5.29 25.63 -46.35
N ILE A 12 4.67 26.38 -45.43
CA ILE A 12 4.76 26.11 -44.00
C ILE A 12 4.02 24.80 -43.64
N SER A 13 2.90 24.50 -44.30
CA SER A 13 2.15 23.26 -44.05
C SER A 13 2.90 21.99 -44.46
N SER A 14 3.79 22.07 -45.46
CA SER A 14 4.62 20.93 -45.89
C SER A 14 5.83 20.65 -44.99
N LEU A 15 6.12 21.52 -44.02
CA LEU A 15 7.21 21.32 -43.04
C LEU A 15 6.74 20.62 -41.76
N ILE A 16 5.43 20.39 -41.62
CA ILE A 16 4.85 19.66 -40.49
C ILE A 16 4.90 18.17 -40.80
N PHE A 17 6.10 17.58 -40.72
CA PHE A 17 6.20 16.13 -40.57
C PHE A 17 5.78 15.78 -39.16
N ALA A 18 4.59 15.20 -38.99
CA ALA A 18 4.23 14.53 -37.76
C ALA A 18 5.15 13.32 -37.62
N GLN A 19 6.21 13.46 -36.81
CA GLN A 19 7.16 12.38 -36.58
C GLN A 19 6.51 11.39 -35.63
N GLU A 20 6.16 10.21 -36.14
CA GLU A 20 5.82 9.08 -35.29
C GLU A 20 7.09 8.66 -34.54
N GLU A 21 7.20 9.03 -33.27
CA GLU A 21 8.25 8.49 -32.40
C GLU A 21 8.00 7.00 -32.24
N GLN A 22 8.86 6.18 -32.85
CA GLN A 22 8.84 4.74 -32.65
C GLN A 22 9.49 4.40 -31.32
N PHE A 23 8.91 3.43 -30.60
CA PHE A 23 9.53 2.92 -29.39
C PHE A 23 10.90 2.32 -29.70
N THR A 24 11.91 2.73 -28.94
CA THR A 24 13.23 2.13 -29.01
C THR A 24 13.27 0.83 -28.22
N LEU A 25 14.29 -0.01 -28.46
CA LEU A 25 14.53 -1.20 -27.63
C LEU A 25 14.73 -0.83 -26.15
N GLU A 26 15.42 0.29 -25.89
CA GLU A 26 15.62 0.82 -24.54
C GLU A 26 14.28 1.18 -23.89
N ASP A 27 13.37 1.78 -24.66
CA ASP A 27 12.05 2.14 -24.16
C ASP A 27 11.22 0.91 -23.77
N VAL A 28 11.26 -0.14 -24.59
CA VAL A 28 10.49 -1.37 -24.33
C VAL A 28 11.13 -2.20 -23.20
N VAL A 29 12.45 -2.29 -23.14
CA VAL A 29 13.14 -3.17 -22.20
C VAL A 29 13.33 -2.51 -20.83
N PHE A 30 13.75 -1.24 -20.79
CA PHE A 30 14.10 -0.56 -19.55
C PHE A 30 13.06 0.45 -19.11
N ASN A 31 12.45 1.19 -20.05
CA ASN A 31 11.53 2.28 -19.70
C ASN A 31 10.06 1.87 -19.64
N SER A 32 9.73 0.60 -19.92
CA SER A 32 8.37 0.07 -19.93
C SER A 32 7.65 0.22 -18.58
N TYR A 33 8.40 0.14 -17.48
CA TYR A 33 7.88 0.28 -16.12
C TYR A 33 8.13 1.66 -15.49
N THR A 34 8.69 2.61 -16.24
CA THR A 34 8.98 3.97 -15.75
C THR A 34 8.35 5.02 -16.65
N LYS A 35 9.03 5.41 -17.74
CA LYS A 35 8.59 6.48 -18.66
C LYS A 35 7.33 6.10 -19.42
N LEU A 36 7.21 4.84 -19.81
CA LEU A 36 6.07 4.32 -20.58
C LEU A 36 4.99 3.68 -19.70
N ALA A 37 5.18 3.68 -18.38
CA ALA A 37 4.18 3.11 -17.48
C ALA A 37 2.90 3.97 -17.50
N PRO A 38 1.71 3.36 -17.59
CA PRO A 38 0.47 4.10 -17.43
C PRO A 38 0.41 4.73 -16.04
N LYS A 39 -0.14 5.94 -15.95
CA LYS A 39 -0.37 6.58 -14.66
C LYS A 39 -1.44 5.79 -13.90
N THR A 40 -1.08 5.27 -12.73
CA THR A 40 -1.99 4.53 -11.85
C THR A 40 -2.29 5.31 -10.57
N LEU A 41 -3.45 5.05 -9.96
CA LEU A 41 -3.76 5.50 -8.61
C LEU A 41 -3.11 4.55 -7.60
N LYS A 42 -2.18 5.07 -6.81
CA LYS A 42 -1.42 4.25 -5.85
C LYS A 42 -2.31 3.93 -4.65
N GLN A 43 -2.32 2.66 -4.23
CA GLN A 43 -3.16 2.17 -3.13
C GLN A 43 -4.65 2.52 -3.28
N LEU A 44 -5.20 2.41 -4.49
CA LEU A 44 -6.62 2.61 -4.72
C LEU A 44 -7.42 1.56 -3.93
N ASP A 45 -8.27 2.01 -3.02
CA ASP A 45 -9.14 1.14 -2.21
C ASP A 45 -10.44 1.85 -1.83
N TRP A 46 -11.49 1.08 -1.55
CA TRP A 46 -12.77 1.61 -1.08
C TRP A 46 -12.69 2.00 0.40
N ILE A 47 -13.32 3.12 0.77
CA ILE A 47 -13.55 3.45 2.17
C ILE A 47 -14.82 2.69 2.62
N PRO A 48 -14.72 1.74 3.56
CA PRO A 48 -15.84 0.91 3.98
C PRO A 48 -17.05 1.74 4.42
N ASN A 49 -18.27 1.26 4.14
CA ASN A 49 -19.54 1.91 4.49
C ASN A 49 -19.74 3.31 3.90
N THR A 50 -19.04 3.67 2.83
CA THR A 50 -19.20 4.97 2.15
C THR A 50 -19.13 4.80 0.64
N ASP A 51 -19.51 5.86 -0.10
CA ASP A 51 -19.41 5.93 -1.56
C ASP A 51 -18.08 6.52 -2.04
N PHE A 52 -17.07 6.59 -1.16
CA PHE A 52 -15.77 7.17 -1.46
C PHE A 52 -14.73 6.09 -1.75
N VAL A 53 -13.88 6.39 -2.74
CA VAL A 53 -12.62 5.69 -2.97
C VAL A 53 -11.46 6.51 -2.46
N SER A 54 -10.44 5.83 -1.94
CA SER A 54 -9.22 6.45 -1.43
C SER A 54 -8.02 6.06 -2.27
N TYR A 55 -7.07 6.98 -2.42
CA TYR A 55 -5.78 6.69 -3.05
C TYR A 55 -4.71 7.69 -2.61
N ILE A 56 -3.45 7.34 -2.83
CA ILE A 56 -2.30 8.19 -2.51
C ILE A 56 -1.87 8.99 -3.73
N GLU A 57 -1.74 10.29 -3.56
CA GLU A 57 -1.19 11.21 -4.55
C GLU A 57 0.20 11.71 -4.11
N ASN A 58 1.14 11.78 -5.06
CA ASN A 58 2.51 12.26 -4.88
C ASN A 58 3.29 11.60 -3.71
N ASP A 59 2.91 10.38 -3.32
CA ASP A 59 3.47 9.64 -2.19
C ASP A 59 3.33 10.32 -0.81
N THR A 60 2.52 11.39 -0.69
CA THR A 60 2.46 12.20 0.54
C THR A 60 1.05 12.54 0.99
N THR A 61 0.04 12.44 0.12
CA THR A 61 -1.31 12.89 0.43
C THR A 61 -2.31 11.77 0.17
N LEU A 62 -3.15 11.49 1.17
CA LEU A 62 -4.30 10.62 1.05
C LEU A 62 -5.50 11.45 0.56
N ILE A 63 -5.99 11.05 -0.61
CA ILE A 63 -7.17 11.65 -1.25
C ILE A 63 -8.36 10.73 -1.02
N GLN A 64 -9.52 11.32 -0.74
CA GLN A 64 -10.81 10.67 -0.91
C GLN A 64 -11.51 11.26 -2.13
N GLN A 65 -12.16 10.43 -2.92
CA GLN A 65 -12.89 10.83 -4.11
C GLN A 65 -14.28 10.18 -4.08
N ASN A 66 -15.32 10.99 -4.25
CA ASN A 66 -16.69 10.48 -4.37
C ASN A 66 -16.83 9.70 -5.68
N SER A 67 -17.40 8.50 -5.60
CA SER A 67 -17.58 7.63 -6.77
C SER A 67 -18.69 8.08 -7.73
N GLU A 68 -19.64 8.89 -7.28
CA GLU A 68 -20.78 9.34 -8.09
C GLU A 68 -20.46 10.57 -8.96
N ASP A 69 -19.96 11.64 -8.35
CA ASP A 69 -19.69 12.92 -9.02
C ASP A 69 -18.19 13.11 -9.39
N GLY A 70 -17.31 12.30 -8.81
CA GLY A 70 -15.86 12.38 -9.02
C GLY A 70 -15.17 13.53 -8.27
N GLU A 71 -15.85 14.21 -7.35
CA GLU A 71 -15.27 15.26 -6.53
C GLU A 71 -14.17 14.70 -5.62
N LYS A 72 -13.07 15.45 -5.50
CA LYS A 72 -11.84 15.04 -4.81
C LYS A 72 -11.57 15.93 -3.62
N GLU A 73 -11.24 15.31 -2.50
CA GLU A 73 -10.91 16.02 -1.26
C GLU A 73 -9.63 15.44 -0.64
N VAL A 74 -8.84 16.32 -0.02
CA VAL A 74 -7.66 15.92 0.73
C VAL A 74 -8.09 15.46 2.12
N LEU A 75 -7.88 14.18 2.43
CA LEU A 75 -8.28 13.60 3.70
C LEU A 75 -7.22 13.74 4.79
N LEU A 76 -5.95 13.49 4.42
CA LEU A 76 -4.80 13.55 5.33
C LEU A 76 -3.49 13.72 4.55
N ASN A 77 -2.55 14.48 5.11
CA ASN A 77 -1.19 14.64 4.59
C ASN A 77 -0.15 13.91 5.44
N LEU A 78 1.00 13.60 4.84
CA LEU A 78 2.15 12.97 5.49
C LEU A 78 2.66 13.77 6.71
N ASN A 79 2.55 15.09 6.67
CA ASN A 79 2.95 15.93 7.81
C ASN A 79 2.01 15.76 9.00
N GLU A 80 0.71 15.60 8.76
CA GLU A 80 -0.30 15.43 9.81
C GLU A 80 -0.14 14.07 10.49
N ILE A 81 0.03 12.99 9.71
CA ILE A 81 0.28 11.66 10.29
C ILE A 81 1.59 11.64 11.09
N ASN A 82 2.66 12.24 10.57
CA ASN A 82 3.95 12.31 11.26
C ASN A 82 3.91 13.18 12.53
N ALA A 83 2.98 14.14 12.63
CA ALA A 83 2.82 14.95 13.84
C ALA A 83 2.10 14.21 14.96
N LEU A 84 1.31 13.18 14.62
CA LEU A 84 0.52 12.39 15.55
C LEU A 84 1.23 11.09 15.97
N LEU A 85 2.25 10.69 15.22
CA LEU A 85 3.09 9.55 15.56
C LEU A 85 3.95 9.84 16.78
N ASP A 86 3.95 8.90 17.72
CA ASP A 86 4.91 8.86 18.82
C ASP A 86 6.27 8.39 18.29
N THR A 87 7.11 9.35 17.89
CA THR A 87 8.44 9.06 17.34
C THR A 87 9.43 8.57 18.40
N GLU A 88 9.14 8.72 19.69
CA GLU A 88 9.99 8.17 20.75
C GLU A 88 9.83 6.65 20.82
N VAL A 89 8.61 6.16 20.61
CA VAL A 89 8.30 4.72 20.63
C VAL A 89 8.52 4.06 19.28
N VAL A 90 8.00 4.67 18.21
CA VAL A 90 7.98 4.08 16.85
C VAL A 90 9.21 4.49 16.03
N GLY A 91 10.07 5.34 16.56
CA GLY A 91 11.29 5.81 15.90
C GLY A 91 11.07 6.88 14.84
N ASN A 92 11.88 6.85 13.78
CA ASN A 92 11.96 7.93 12.78
C ASN A 92 10.64 8.22 12.08
N LYS A 93 10.44 9.47 11.64
CA LYS A 93 9.28 9.88 10.83
C LYS A 93 9.17 9.11 9.52
N LEU A 94 7.94 8.95 9.04
CA LEU A 94 7.61 8.38 7.74
C LEU A 94 8.14 9.28 6.61
N ARG A 95 8.78 8.67 5.61
CA ARG A 95 9.30 9.37 4.41
C ARG A 95 8.27 9.51 3.30
N SER A 96 7.27 8.65 3.29
CA SER A 96 6.15 8.60 2.34
C SER A 96 4.90 8.11 3.06
N PHE A 97 3.73 8.32 2.47
CA PHE A 97 2.47 7.82 2.99
C PHE A 97 2.53 6.28 3.06
N PRO A 98 2.25 5.68 4.24
CA PRO A 98 2.42 4.25 4.44
C PRO A 98 1.36 3.45 3.68
N ILE A 99 1.53 2.13 3.60
CA ILE A 99 0.49 1.25 3.06
C ILE A 99 -0.61 1.11 4.10
N ILE A 100 -1.83 1.52 3.75
CA ILE A 100 -2.98 1.51 4.67
C ILE A 100 -3.95 0.38 4.37
N LYS A 101 -4.68 -0.04 5.41
CA LYS A 101 -5.84 -0.93 5.32
C LYS A 101 -6.98 -0.35 6.14
N TRP A 102 -8.12 -0.08 5.50
CA TRP A 102 -9.30 0.43 6.16
C TRP A 102 -9.94 -0.63 7.07
N ILE A 103 -10.27 -0.23 8.30
CA ILE A 103 -11.08 -1.01 9.24
C ILE A 103 -12.55 -0.64 9.06
N ASP A 104 -12.83 0.66 9.05
CA ASP A 104 -14.16 1.25 8.96
C ASP A 104 -14.05 2.60 8.22
N GLU A 105 -15.14 3.36 8.14
CA GLU A 105 -15.19 4.64 7.43
C GLU A 105 -14.24 5.73 7.98
N ASN A 106 -13.75 5.56 9.21
CA ASN A 106 -12.94 6.57 9.93
C ASN A 106 -11.57 6.06 10.35
N LYS A 107 -11.31 4.76 10.29
CA LYS A 107 -10.09 4.14 10.83
C LYS A 107 -9.41 3.29 9.79
N PHE A 108 -8.09 3.43 9.74
CA PHE A 108 -7.23 2.53 9.00
C PHE A 108 -6.04 2.12 9.86
N THR A 109 -5.39 1.02 9.48
CA THR A 109 -4.12 0.61 10.06
C THR A 109 -3.01 0.66 9.03
N PHE A 110 -1.79 0.81 9.51
CA PHE A 110 -0.58 0.66 8.71
C PHE A 110 0.56 0.13 9.55
N TRP A 111 1.49 -0.55 8.89
CA TRP A 111 2.71 -1.00 9.51
C TRP A 111 3.77 0.10 9.47
N LYS A 112 4.46 0.26 10.60
CA LYS A 112 5.72 0.94 10.66
C LYS A 112 6.70 0.10 11.46
N ASP A 113 7.72 -0.42 10.76
CA ASP A 113 8.66 -1.38 11.31
C ASP A 113 7.88 -2.55 11.93
N ASN A 114 8.02 -2.82 13.24
CA ASN A 114 7.33 -3.90 13.95
C ASN A 114 6.02 -3.47 14.63
N PHE A 115 5.58 -2.22 14.43
CA PHE A 115 4.38 -1.67 15.04
C PHE A 115 3.24 -1.60 14.02
N LEU A 116 2.11 -2.20 14.37
CA LEU A 116 0.84 -1.94 13.70
C LEU A 116 0.18 -0.75 14.38
N ILE A 117 -0.06 0.30 13.61
CA ILE A 117 -0.59 1.56 14.11
C ILE A 117 -1.99 1.74 13.54
N MET A 118 -2.94 2.03 14.42
CA MET A 118 -4.29 2.41 14.05
C MET A 118 -4.38 3.93 14.08
N PHE A 119 -4.84 4.51 12.97
CA PHE A 119 -5.12 5.93 12.83
C PHE A 119 -6.63 6.15 12.72
N ASN A 120 -7.14 7.15 13.41
CA ASN A 120 -8.51 7.61 13.26
C ASN A 120 -8.52 9.00 12.62
N VAL A 121 -9.15 9.06 11.45
CA VAL A 121 -9.20 10.22 10.58
C VAL A 121 -10.05 11.32 11.21
N ASN A 122 -11.20 11.01 11.81
CA ASN A 122 -12.13 12.00 12.32
C ASN A 122 -11.56 12.77 13.53
N ASN A 123 -11.04 12.05 14.52
CA ASN A 123 -10.51 12.68 15.74
C ASN A 123 -9.00 12.98 15.70
N ARG A 124 -8.33 12.72 14.56
CA ARG A 124 -6.89 12.96 14.35
C ARG A 124 -6.04 12.35 15.46
N PHE A 125 -6.23 11.06 15.70
CA PHE A 125 -5.56 10.31 16.77
C PHE A 125 -4.94 9.03 16.23
N SER A 126 -3.75 8.67 16.73
CA SER A 126 -3.11 7.39 16.46
C SER A 126 -2.74 6.65 17.73
N LYS A 127 -2.80 5.32 17.67
CA LYS A 127 -2.30 4.42 18.72
C LYS A 127 -1.66 3.18 18.12
N ILE A 128 -0.74 2.57 18.86
CA ILE A 128 -0.22 1.24 18.53
C ILE A 128 -1.32 0.22 18.85
N SER A 129 -1.79 -0.50 17.85
CA SER A 129 -2.82 -1.54 17.99
C SER A 129 -2.24 -2.94 18.13
N ASN A 130 -1.06 -3.19 17.55
CA ASN A 130 -0.37 -4.46 17.65
C ASN A 130 1.16 -4.29 17.52
N LEU A 131 1.92 -5.28 17.99
CA LEU A 131 3.38 -5.32 17.96
C LEU A 131 3.83 -6.75 17.64
N ILE A 132 4.76 -6.88 16.70
CA ILE A 132 5.43 -8.16 16.40
C ILE A 132 6.87 -8.15 16.90
N LEU A 133 7.46 -9.33 17.05
CA LEU A 133 8.84 -9.46 17.49
C LEU A 133 9.82 -9.08 16.38
N ASP A 134 11.01 -8.66 16.78
CA ASP A 134 12.13 -8.46 15.84
C ASP A 134 12.42 -9.75 15.06
N ASN A 135 12.82 -9.60 13.80
CA ASN A 135 13.09 -10.69 12.86
C ASN A 135 11.86 -11.56 12.51
N ALA A 136 10.65 -11.10 12.83
CA ALA A 136 9.42 -11.72 12.33
C ALA A 136 9.40 -11.81 10.80
N LYS A 137 8.91 -12.94 10.30
CA LYS A 137 8.74 -13.23 8.86
C LYS A 137 7.31 -13.69 8.60
N ASN A 138 6.91 -13.71 7.32
CA ASN A 138 5.59 -14.17 6.89
C ASN A 138 4.46 -13.51 7.70
N VAL A 139 4.55 -12.18 7.88
CA VAL A 139 3.60 -11.42 8.69
C VAL A 139 2.28 -11.32 7.96
N GLU A 140 1.21 -11.79 8.58
CA GLU A 140 -0.14 -11.78 8.04
C GLU A 140 -1.13 -11.23 9.07
N THR A 141 -1.72 -10.08 8.76
CA THR A 141 -2.75 -9.43 9.58
C THR A 141 -4.12 -10.02 9.27
N ALA A 142 -4.88 -10.37 10.30
CA ALA A 142 -6.21 -10.97 10.19
C ALA A 142 -7.23 -9.98 9.59
N PRO A 143 -8.38 -10.46 9.09
CA PRO A 143 -9.44 -9.62 8.53
C PRO A 143 -9.96 -8.48 9.44
N ASN A 144 -9.84 -8.62 10.76
CA ASN A 144 -10.16 -7.55 11.70
C ASN A 144 -9.12 -6.41 11.75
N ASN A 145 -8.05 -6.50 10.95
CA ASN A 145 -6.94 -5.54 10.85
C ASN A 145 -6.21 -5.26 12.18
N ILE A 146 -6.33 -6.18 13.15
CA ILE A 146 -5.67 -6.05 14.46
C ILE A 146 -4.80 -7.28 14.70
N TYR A 147 -5.38 -8.49 14.74
CA TYR A 147 -4.62 -9.70 15.05
C TYR A 147 -3.58 -9.96 13.97
N THR A 148 -2.38 -10.36 14.36
CA THR A 148 -1.28 -10.57 13.43
C THR A 148 -0.60 -11.88 13.73
N ALA A 149 -0.47 -12.73 12.73
CA ALA A 149 0.30 -13.95 12.81
C ALA A 149 1.62 -13.74 12.08
N PHE A 150 2.67 -14.35 12.59
CA PHE A 150 4.00 -14.25 12.01
C PHE A 150 4.82 -15.46 12.42
N THR A 151 5.88 -15.73 11.68
CA THR A 151 6.83 -16.78 12.01
C THR A 151 8.10 -16.18 12.57
N LEU A 152 8.64 -16.81 13.60
CA LEU A 152 10.02 -16.62 14.04
C LEU A 152 10.72 -17.97 13.88
N GLU A 153 11.80 -17.99 13.10
CA GLU A 153 12.48 -19.22 12.70
C GLU A 153 11.51 -20.23 12.05
N ASN A 154 11.37 -21.44 12.60
CA ASN A 154 10.47 -22.50 12.13
C ASN A 154 9.10 -22.51 12.85
N ASN A 155 8.85 -21.57 13.76
CA ASN A 155 7.67 -21.56 14.62
C ASN A 155 6.68 -20.43 14.30
N LEU A 156 5.40 -20.71 14.54
CA LEU A 156 4.28 -19.78 14.32
C LEU A 156 3.89 -19.08 15.62
N PHE A 157 3.65 -17.79 15.52
CA PHE A 157 3.21 -16.91 16.61
C PHE A 157 1.98 -16.11 16.18
N ALA A 158 1.18 -15.71 17.16
CA ALA A 158 0.05 -14.81 16.98
C ALA A 158 0.14 -13.67 18.01
N ALA A 159 0.27 -12.44 17.55
CA ALA A 159 0.10 -11.25 18.36
C ALA A 159 -1.36 -10.79 18.33
N ILE A 160 -1.99 -10.73 19.49
CA ILE A 160 -3.42 -10.40 19.65
C ILE A 160 -3.61 -8.91 19.89
N ASP A 161 -2.63 -8.27 20.51
CA ASP A 161 -2.54 -6.84 20.74
C ASP A 161 -1.07 -6.45 20.94
N ASN A 162 -0.81 -5.20 21.32
CA ASN A 162 0.54 -4.68 21.52
C ASN A 162 1.30 -5.23 22.75
N SER A 163 0.70 -6.14 23.52
CA SER A 163 1.24 -6.71 24.76
C SER A 163 1.18 -8.24 24.81
N THR A 164 0.31 -8.86 24.01
CA THR A 164 0.01 -10.29 24.06
C THR A 164 0.48 -10.99 22.79
N ILE A 165 1.55 -11.77 22.93
CA ILE A 165 2.06 -12.66 21.88
C ILE A 165 1.93 -14.10 22.34
N ILE A 166 1.25 -14.90 21.53
CA ILE A 166 0.99 -16.32 21.77
C ILE A 166 1.89 -17.12 20.83
N LYS A 167 2.65 -18.05 21.41
CA LYS A 167 3.40 -19.06 20.65
C LYS A 167 2.45 -20.19 20.28
N ILE A 168 2.19 -20.36 18.98
CA ILE A 168 1.25 -21.38 18.48
C ILE A 168 1.93 -22.73 18.33
N THR A 169 3.20 -22.74 17.90
CA THR A 169 4.01 -23.95 17.78
C THR A 169 5.31 -23.81 18.55
N ASP A 170 5.83 -24.93 19.06
CA ASP A 170 7.11 -25.01 19.78
C ASP A 170 7.95 -26.19 19.31
N GLU A 171 8.36 -26.12 18.05
CA GLU A 171 9.15 -27.14 17.38
C GLU A 171 10.64 -26.89 17.57
N THR A 172 11.33 -27.87 18.16
CA THR A 172 12.79 -27.86 18.35
C THR A 172 13.54 -28.41 17.14
N ASN A 173 12.86 -29.15 16.25
CA ASN A 173 13.45 -29.65 15.01
C ASN A 173 13.24 -28.62 13.89
N GLU A 174 14.32 -28.01 13.43
CA GLU A 174 14.31 -26.98 12.38
C GLU A 174 13.69 -27.44 11.05
N ASN A 175 13.63 -28.76 10.81
CA ASN A 175 13.01 -29.32 9.61
C ASN A 175 11.48 -29.36 9.68
N ILE A 176 10.89 -29.14 10.86
CA ILE A 176 9.44 -28.99 11.04
C ILE A 176 9.14 -27.50 11.04
N VAL A 177 8.57 -27.02 9.94
CA VAL A 177 8.29 -25.59 9.72
C VAL A 177 6.78 -25.33 9.75
N SER A 178 6.39 -24.28 10.47
CA SER A 178 5.00 -23.83 10.61
C SER A 178 4.81 -22.42 10.07
N GLY A 179 3.65 -22.14 9.47
CA GLY A 179 3.31 -20.79 8.98
C GLY A 179 4.08 -20.33 7.74
N GLN A 180 4.77 -21.24 7.04
CA GLN A 180 5.51 -20.95 5.82
C GLN A 180 4.83 -21.59 4.60
N ARG A 181 5.08 -21.04 3.41
CA ARG A 181 4.56 -21.60 2.16
C ARG A 181 5.08 -23.03 1.96
N VAL A 182 4.22 -23.91 1.46
CA VAL A 182 4.52 -25.32 1.20
C VAL A 182 4.54 -25.62 -0.29
N SER A 183 4.81 -26.88 -0.65
CA SER A 183 4.70 -27.39 -2.03
C SER A 183 5.47 -26.56 -3.06
N ARG A 184 6.61 -25.96 -2.67
CA ARG A 184 7.46 -25.12 -3.53
C ARG A 184 6.72 -23.99 -4.26
N SER A 185 5.65 -23.48 -3.67
CA SER A 185 4.77 -22.47 -4.28
C SER A 185 4.00 -22.94 -5.52
N GLU A 186 3.77 -24.24 -5.64
CA GLU A 186 2.88 -24.83 -6.64
C GLU A 186 1.40 -24.70 -6.23
N PHE A 187 0.48 -25.01 -7.16
CA PHE A 187 -0.98 -25.00 -6.93
C PHE A 187 -1.56 -23.66 -6.47
N GLY A 188 -0.84 -22.55 -6.69
CA GLY A 188 -1.24 -21.22 -6.23
C GLY A 188 -1.01 -20.98 -4.73
N ILE A 189 -0.33 -21.89 -4.03
CA ILE A 189 -0.02 -21.73 -2.61
C ILE A 189 1.15 -20.75 -2.46
N LYS A 190 0.84 -19.51 -2.08
CA LYS A 190 1.86 -18.47 -1.88
C LYS A 190 2.18 -18.23 -0.41
N ASP A 191 1.21 -18.54 0.45
CA ASP A 191 1.22 -18.23 1.88
C ASP A 191 1.11 -19.51 2.73
N GLY A 192 1.46 -19.39 4.01
CA GLY A 192 1.39 -20.48 4.99
C GLY A 192 0.49 -20.20 6.19
N ILE A 193 -0.17 -19.03 6.21
CA ILE A 193 -1.01 -18.54 7.30
C ILE A 193 -2.33 -18.09 6.70
N PHE A 194 -3.43 -18.63 7.20
CA PHE A 194 -4.78 -18.33 6.69
C PHE A 194 -5.71 -18.08 7.88
N TRP A 195 -6.15 -16.84 8.03
CA TRP A 195 -7.06 -16.45 9.09
C TRP A 195 -8.50 -16.85 8.79
N SER A 196 -9.26 -17.18 9.83
CA SER A 196 -10.71 -17.31 9.68
C SER A 196 -11.32 -15.95 9.29
N PRO A 197 -12.40 -15.93 8.47
CA PRO A 197 -13.02 -14.67 8.03
C PRO A 197 -13.50 -13.77 9.18
N LYS A 198 -13.81 -14.36 10.34
CA LYS A 198 -14.26 -13.64 11.55
C LYS A 198 -13.13 -13.33 12.53
N SER A 199 -11.89 -13.67 12.18
CA SER A 199 -10.72 -13.49 13.06
C SER A 199 -10.90 -14.15 14.44
N ASN A 200 -11.56 -15.31 14.48
CA ASN A 200 -11.67 -16.10 15.71
C ASN A 200 -10.29 -16.64 16.09
N ILE A 201 -9.95 -16.54 17.37
CA ILE A 201 -8.76 -17.11 18.01
C ILE A 201 -9.18 -18.28 18.89
#